data_AF-A0A7J2U2X0-F1
#
_entry.id   AF-A0A7J2U2X0-F1
#
_cell.length_a   1.000
_cell.length_b   1.000
_cell.length_c   1.000
_cell.angle_alpha   90.00
_cell.angle_beta   90.00
_cell.angle_gamma   90.00
#
_symmetry.space_group_name_H-M   'P 1'
#
loop_
_entity.id
_entity.type
_entity.pdbx_description
1 polymer ?
#
loop_
_entity_poly.entity_id
_entity_poly.type
_entity_poly.pdbx_seq_one_letter_code
_entity_poly.pdbx_strand_id
1 'polypeptide(L)'
;MAREVFLSSGEVLTTVDASLKPLAKVISEYVSKGFTGRITFRNLSTGIYISIEVLRGGLVACRGIEKGSVIEGATCVSALGKYLQTPDGSVEVVSLSESIIYLDILVFPYSAISQQETPKWFSDMLKAEIPLTLPTPPTPQALQQVGPKAQIPTPIPVPIQTPQQLKAEQKLVEYTVTESCENPYKLYAIIKVANIATQLSSASYDEVFEKIMSITSTANPRYVYVSATLPGGSARILLDTSKKTLYFEVEDSKGELFCGSSAKNMVLKGMLSNIRIWIAK
;
A
#
# COMPACT_ATOMS: atom_id res chain seq x y z
N MET A 1 -6.65 -10.74 6.42
CA MET A 1 -5.95 -10.53 5.13
C MET A 1 -5.42 -9.10 5.13
N ALA A 2 -4.15 -8.91 4.81
CA ALA A 2 -3.58 -7.57 4.69
C ALA A 2 -4.10 -6.89 3.41
N ARG A 3 -4.25 -5.55 3.43
CA ARG A 3 -4.23 -4.76 2.20
C ARG A 3 -2.77 -4.42 1.95
N GLU A 4 -2.18 -4.96 0.90
CA GLU A 4 -0.82 -4.61 0.48
C GLU A 4 -0.85 -3.18 -0.07
N VAL A 5 -0.17 -2.25 0.62
CA VAL A 5 -0.22 -0.83 0.29
C VAL A 5 0.96 -0.44 -0.58
N PHE A 6 0.62 0.16 -1.70
CA PHE A 6 1.53 0.71 -2.71
C PHE A 6 2.35 1.88 -2.16
N LEU A 7 3.68 1.81 -2.34
CA LEU A 7 4.66 2.61 -1.59
C LEU A 7 4.59 4.10 -1.90
N SER A 8 4.55 4.45 -3.17
CA SER A 8 4.36 5.83 -3.60
C SER A 8 2.97 6.35 -3.18
N SER A 9 2.93 7.55 -2.60
CA SER A 9 1.71 8.18 -2.09
C SER A 9 1.76 9.68 -2.33
N GLY A 10 0.64 10.29 -2.75
CA GLY A 10 0.53 11.73 -2.98
C GLY A 10 -0.88 12.23 -2.70
N GLU A 11 -1.23 13.38 -3.27
CA GLU A 11 -2.50 14.04 -3.05
C GLU A 11 -3.66 13.30 -3.75
N VAL A 12 -4.70 12.92 -3.01
CA VAL A 12 -5.91 12.33 -3.59
C VAL A 12 -6.73 13.45 -4.22
N LEU A 13 -6.69 13.54 -5.55
CA LEU A 13 -7.40 14.56 -6.34
C LEU A 13 -8.90 14.30 -6.36
N THR A 14 -9.31 13.03 -6.40
CA THR A 14 -10.73 12.64 -6.32
C THR A 14 -10.88 11.16 -5.95
N THR A 15 -12.02 10.84 -5.33
CA THR A 15 -12.52 9.48 -5.18
C THR A 15 -13.94 9.46 -5.73
N VAL A 16 -14.20 8.59 -6.69
CA VAL A 16 -15.47 8.52 -7.43
C VAL A 16 -16.09 7.13 -7.26
N ASP A 17 -17.42 7.06 -7.15
CA ASP A 17 -18.15 5.81 -7.14
C ASP A 17 -18.22 5.20 -8.56
N ALA A 18 -17.91 3.91 -8.69
CA ALA A 18 -17.86 3.23 -9.98
C ALA A 18 -19.25 3.09 -10.65
N SER A 19 -20.34 3.11 -9.87
CA SER A 19 -21.71 3.15 -10.39
C SER A 19 -22.04 4.47 -11.08
N LEU A 20 -21.43 5.58 -10.63
CA LEU A 20 -21.64 6.93 -11.18
C LEU A 20 -20.68 7.25 -12.32
N LYS A 21 -19.44 6.73 -12.24
CA LYS A 21 -18.40 6.95 -13.25
C LYS A 21 -17.51 5.71 -13.36
N PRO A 22 -17.79 4.80 -14.32
CA PRO A 22 -17.01 3.58 -14.50
C PRO A 22 -15.51 3.86 -14.70
N LEU A 23 -14.69 2.93 -14.24
CA LEU A 23 -13.23 3.00 -14.24
C LEU A 23 -12.64 3.37 -15.61
N ALA A 24 -13.17 2.81 -16.70
CA ALA A 24 -12.82 3.18 -18.08
C ALA A 24 -12.86 4.70 -18.32
N LYS A 25 -13.92 5.37 -17.86
CA LYS A 25 -14.14 6.81 -18.07
C LYS A 25 -13.22 7.67 -17.19
N VAL A 26 -12.88 7.20 -15.99
CA VAL A 26 -11.88 7.88 -15.15
C VAL A 26 -10.49 7.77 -15.78
N ILE A 27 -10.10 6.57 -16.23
CA ILE A 27 -8.79 6.38 -16.88
C ILE A 27 -8.68 7.22 -18.15
N SER A 28 -9.67 7.14 -19.05
CA SER A 28 -9.70 7.90 -20.30
C SER A 28 -9.57 9.42 -20.07
N GLU A 29 -10.35 9.98 -19.12
CA GLU A 29 -10.33 11.43 -18.87
C GLU A 29 -8.98 11.96 -18.33
N TYR A 30 -8.31 11.21 -17.46
CA TYR A 30 -7.00 11.62 -16.94
C TYR A 30 -5.88 11.35 -17.95
N VAL A 31 -5.93 10.22 -18.68
CA VAL A 31 -4.97 9.91 -19.76
C VAL A 31 -5.00 10.96 -20.87
N SER A 32 -6.18 11.36 -21.36
CA SER A 32 -6.30 12.36 -22.44
C SER A 32 -5.84 13.77 -22.02
N LYS A 33 -5.89 14.07 -20.71
CA LYS A 33 -5.34 15.31 -20.11
C LYS A 33 -3.82 15.26 -19.87
N GLY A 34 -3.12 14.20 -20.27
CA GLY A 34 -1.68 14.07 -20.09
C GLY A 34 -1.25 13.89 -18.63
N PHE A 35 -2.12 13.30 -17.79
CA PHE A 35 -1.92 13.18 -16.35
C PHE A 35 -0.63 12.44 -15.95
N THR A 36 -0.03 12.88 -14.83
CA THR A 36 1.02 12.15 -14.12
C THR A 36 0.52 11.84 -12.71
N GLY A 37 0.46 10.56 -12.34
CA GLY A 37 -0.11 10.10 -11.07
C GLY A 37 -0.52 8.64 -11.08
N ARG A 38 -1.39 8.23 -10.16
CA ARG A 38 -1.98 6.89 -10.08
C ARG A 38 -3.50 6.95 -10.19
N ILE A 39 -4.09 5.97 -10.88
CA ILE A 39 -5.53 5.70 -10.90
C ILE A 39 -5.78 4.32 -10.31
N THR A 40 -6.67 4.24 -9.33
CA THR A 40 -6.80 3.12 -8.38
C THR A 40 -8.26 2.65 -8.28
N PHE A 41 -8.57 1.47 -8.80
CA PHE A 41 -9.84 0.80 -8.55
C PHE A 41 -9.81 0.04 -7.23
N ARG A 42 -10.85 0.17 -6.42
CA ARG A 42 -11.07 -0.57 -5.17
C ARG A 42 -12.48 -1.14 -5.14
N ASN A 43 -12.63 -2.45 -5.05
CA ASN A 43 -13.91 -3.08 -4.74
C ASN A 43 -13.78 -3.84 -3.40
N LEU A 44 -14.41 -3.30 -2.37
CA LEU A 44 -14.16 -3.73 -0.99
C LEU A 44 -14.96 -4.98 -0.58
N SER A 45 -16.07 -5.28 -1.26
CA SER A 45 -16.90 -6.47 -1.03
C SER A 45 -16.22 -7.73 -1.60
N THR A 46 -15.54 -7.61 -2.74
CA THR A 46 -14.79 -8.70 -3.39
C THR A 46 -13.31 -8.78 -2.99
N GLY A 47 -12.80 -7.78 -2.26
CA GLY A 47 -11.39 -7.70 -1.85
C GLY A 47 -10.43 -7.37 -3.00
N ILE A 48 -10.92 -6.72 -4.05
CA ILE A 48 -10.16 -6.40 -5.27
C ILE A 48 -9.59 -4.98 -5.17
N TYR A 49 -8.33 -4.84 -5.55
CA TYR A 49 -7.58 -3.59 -5.49
C TYR A 49 -6.62 -3.53 -6.67
N ILE A 50 -6.79 -2.64 -7.63
CA ILE A 50 -5.91 -2.58 -8.82
C ILE A 50 -5.57 -1.13 -9.14
N SER A 51 -4.29 -0.84 -9.32
CA SER A 51 -3.77 0.48 -9.63
C SER A 51 -2.93 0.48 -10.89
N ILE A 52 -3.04 1.55 -11.66
CA ILE A 52 -2.12 1.91 -12.74
C ILE A 52 -1.45 3.23 -12.44
N GLU A 53 -0.18 3.34 -12.80
CA GLU A 53 0.58 4.59 -12.75
C GLU A 53 0.74 5.15 -14.15
N VAL A 54 0.51 6.45 -14.27
CA VAL A 54 0.43 7.22 -15.50
C VAL A 54 1.52 8.27 -15.46
N LEU A 55 2.30 8.40 -16.52
CA LEU A 55 3.36 9.39 -16.69
C LEU A 55 3.10 10.15 -17.99
N ARG A 56 2.74 11.44 -17.88
CA ARG A 56 2.41 12.32 -19.02
C ARG A 56 1.33 11.72 -19.95
N GLY A 57 0.33 11.05 -19.36
CA GLY A 57 -0.74 10.32 -20.07
C GLY A 57 -0.39 8.89 -20.50
N GLY A 58 0.89 8.50 -20.57
CA GLY A 58 1.29 7.13 -20.86
C GLY A 58 1.16 6.22 -19.63
N LEU A 59 0.60 5.01 -19.77
CA LEU A 59 0.67 4.02 -18.69
C LEU A 59 2.08 3.44 -18.58
N VAL A 60 2.59 3.32 -17.35
CA VAL A 60 3.96 2.86 -17.10
C VAL A 60 4.07 1.73 -16.07
N ALA A 61 3.12 1.63 -15.13
CA ALA A 61 3.05 0.53 -14.17
C ALA A 61 1.61 0.07 -13.92
N CYS A 62 1.41 -1.22 -13.64
CA CYS A 62 0.16 -1.82 -13.16
C CYS A 62 0.48 -2.81 -12.03
N ARG A 63 -0.21 -2.68 -10.90
CA ARG A 63 -0.13 -3.61 -9.77
C ARG A 63 -1.46 -3.70 -9.03
N GLY A 64 -1.74 -4.84 -8.43
CA GLY A 64 -3.02 -5.10 -7.77
C GLY A 64 -3.04 -6.34 -6.88
N ILE A 65 -4.21 -6.57 -6.30
CA ILE A 65 -4.63 -7.76 -5.59
C ILE A 65 -5.94 -8.21 -6.24
N GLU A 66 -5.98 -9.42 -6.81
CA GLU A 66 -7.21 -10.08 -7.23
C GLU A 66 -7.40 -11.34 -6.37
N LYS A 67 -8.52 -11.44 -5.65
CA LYS A 67 -8.89 -12.60 -4.82
C LYS A 67 -7.83 -13.03 -3.78
N GLY A 68 -7.00 -12.08 -3.33
CA GLY A 68 -5.92 -12.31 -2.36
C GLY A 68 -4.55 -12.66 -2.96
N SER A 69 -4.43 -12.73 -4.29
CA SER A 69 -3.15 -12.87 -5.00
C SER A 69 -2.68 -11.51 -5.51
N VAL A 70 -1.39 -11.20 -5.28
CA VAL A 70 -0.71 -10.08 -5.94
C VAL A 70 -0.66 -10.32 -7.45
N ILE A 71 -0.91 -9.28 -8.23
CA ILE A 71 -0.90 -9.27 -9.70
C ILE A 71 -0.17 -8.01 -10.19
N GLU A 72 0.74 -8.18 -11.16
CA GLU A 72 1.63 -7.10 -11.63
C GLU A 72 1.74 -7.12 -13.16
N GLY A 73 2.16 -6.00 -13.76
CA GLY A 73 2.47 -5.86 -15.19
C GLY A 73 1.32 -6.30 -16.11
N ALA A 74 1.63 -7.09 -17.14
CA ALA A 74 0.65 -7.64 -18.08
C ALA A 74 -0.53 -8.39 -17.41
N THR A 75 -0.25 -9.12 -16.32
CA THR A 75 -1.26 -9.85 -15.54
C THR A 75 -2.21 -8.88 -14.83
N CYS A 76 -1.66 -7.80 -14.27
CA CYS A 76 -2.46 -6.73 -13.68
C CYS A 76 -3.36 -6.03 -14.71
N VAL A 77 -2.85 -5.66 -15.89
CA VAL A 77 -3.67 -4.99 -16.91
C VAL A 77 -4.77 -5.92 -17.43
N SER A 78 -4.47 -7.22 -17.56
CA SER A 78 -5.45 -8.25 -17.93
C SER A 78 -6.54 -8.46 -16.86
N ALA A 79 -6.22 -8.29 -15.58
CA ALA A 79 -7.20 -8.29 -14.50
C ALA A 79 -8.03 -7.01 -14.49
N LEU A 80 -7.39 -5.84 -14.58
CA LEU A 80 -8.00 -4.51 -14.63
C LEU A 80 -9.12 -4.43 -15.67
N GLY A 81 -8.92 -5.07 -16.84
CA GLY A 81 -9.89 -5.19 -17.91
C GLY A 81 -11.28 -5.66 -17.49
N LYS A 82 -11.34 -6.63 -16.56
CA LYS A 82 -12.59 -7.21 -16.05
C LYS A 82 -13.44 -6.18 -15.30
N TYR A 83 -12.82 -5.12 -14.80
CA TYR A 83 -13.42 -4.14 -13.88
C TYR A 83 -13.68 -2.76 -14.49
N LEU A 84 -13.25 -2.54 -15.74
CA LEU A 84 -13.37 -1.26 -16.46
C LEU A 84 -14.80 -0.70 -16.53
N GLN A 85 -15.80 -1.58 -16.58
CA GLN A 85 -17.23 -1.25 -16.67
C GLN A 85 -18.05 -1.79 -15.50
N THR A 86 -17.40 -2.21 -14.40
CA THR A 86 -18.11 -2.75 -13.21
C THR A 86 -18.76 -1.61 -12.42
N PRO A 87 -20.08 -1.64 -12.15
CA PRO A 87 -20.80 -0.57 -11.46
C PRO A 87 -20.75 -0.71 -9.92
N ASP A 88 -19.70 -1.34 -9.37
CA ASP A 88 -19.52 -1.56 -7.93
C ASP A 88 -18.04 -1.40 -7.55
N GLY A 89 -17.79 -0.63 -6.49
CA GLY A 89 -16.46 -0.19 -6.05
C GLY A 89 -16.26 1.32 -6.21
N SER A 90 -15.04 1.78 -5.96
CA SER A 90 -14.63 3.17 -6.14
C SER A 90 -13.35 3.29 -6.96
N VAL A 91 -13.18 4.46 -7.56
CA VAL A 91 -11.98 4.85 -8.33
C VAL A 91 -11.36 6.07 -7.67
N GLU A 92 -10.13 5.92 -7.19
CA GLU A 92 -9.34 6.96 -6.52
C GLU A 92 -8.22 7.41 -7.47
N VAL A 93 -8.04 8.73 -7.59
CA VAL A 93 -7.00 9.33 -8.44
C VAL A 93 -6.05 10.14 -7.56
N VAL A 94 -4.75 9.83 -7.67
CA VAL A 94 -3.70 10.35 -6.80
C VAL A 94 -2.65 11.06 -7.65
N SER A 95 -2.40 12.34 -7.37
CA SER A 95 -1.31 13.11 -7.98
C SER A 95 0.04 12.59 -7.50
N LEU A 96 0.97 12.30 -8.41
CA LEU A 96 2.34 11.89 -8.09
C LEU A 96 3.32 12.67 -8.97
N SER A 97 4.52 12.97 -8.48
CA SER A 97 5.60 13.47 -9.33
C SER A 97 6.23 12.33 -10.14
N GLU A 98 6.92 12.68 -11.23
CA GLU A 98 7.65 11.71 -12.05
C GLU A 98 8.66 10.91 -11.21
N SER A 99 9.37 11.58 -10.29
CA SER A 99 10.31 10.95 -9.34
C SER A 99 9.65 9.91 -8.42
N ILE A 100 8.40 10.11 -8.03
CA ILE A 100 7.65 9.19 -7.16
C ILE A 100 7.16 7.96 -7.95
N ILE A 101 6.87 8.11 -9.23
CA ILE A 101 6.53 6.99 -10.14
C ILE A 101 7.78 6.20 -10.51
N TYR A 102 8.90 6.87 -10.82
CA TYR A 102 10.18 6.19 -11.09
C TYR A 102 10.67 5.39 -9.88
N LEU A 103 10.57 5.93 -8.66
CA LEU A 103 10.86 5.18 -7.42
C LEU A 103 10.05 3.88 -7.34
N ASP A 104 8.77 3.93 -7.69
CA ASP A 104 7.91 2.78 -7.56
C ASP A 104 8.18 1.69 -8.60
N ILE A 105 8.43 2.08 -9.86
CA ILE A 105 8.90 1.17 -10.92
C ILE A 105 10.23 0.50 -10.53
N LEU A 106 11.12 1.22 -9.84
CA LEU A 106 12.40 0.68 -9.36
C LEU A 106 12.22 -0.34 -8.21
N VAL A 107 11.25 -0.14 -7.30
CA VAL A 107 10.99 -1.06 -6.19
C VAL A 107 10.09 -2.24 -6.58
N PHE A 108 9.19 -2.05 -7.56
CA PHE A 108 8.31 -3.09 -8.11
C PHE A 108 8.57 -3.25 -9.63
N PRO A 109 9.74 -3.78 -10.06
CA PRO A 109 10.09 -3.86 -11.48
C PRO A 109 9.13 -4.70 -12.31
N TYR A 110 8.50 -5.73 -11.72
CA TYR A 110 7.47 -6.55 -12.38
C TYR A 110 6.13 -5.83 -12.57
N SER A 111 5.92 -4.66 -11.94
CA SER A 111 4.74 -3.83 -12.17
C SER A 111 4.81 -3.04 -13.49
N ALA A 112 6.00 -2.87 -14.07
CA ALA A 112 6.19 -2.13 -15.31
C ALA A 112 5.33 -2.69 -16.46
N ILE A 113 4.93 -1.82 -17.40
CA ILE A 113 4.16 -2.21 -18.58
C ILE A 113 4.85 -1.69 -19.84
N SER A 114 5.15 -2.57 -20.79
CA SER A 114 5.46 -2.17 -22.17
C SER A 114 4.20 -2.04 -23.04
N GLN A 115 4.32 -1.39 -24.19
CA GLN A 115 3.25 -1.39 -25.20
C GLN A 115 2.96 -2.77 -25.79
N GLN A 116 3.89 -3.74 -25.68
CA GLN A 116 3.69 -5.12 -26.13
C GLN A 116 2.86 -5.94 -25.12
N GLU A 117 2.97 -5.61 -23.83
CA GLU A 117 2.26 -6.25 -22.73
C GLU A 117 0.87 -5.64 -22.47
N THR A 118 0.64 -4.41 -22.93
CA THR A 118 -0.66 -3.74 -22.82
C THR A 118 -1.67 -4.40 -23.78
N PRO A 119 -2.74 -5.06 -23.31
CA PRO A 119 -3.66 -5.78 -24.17
C PRO A 119 -4.32 -4.86 -25.20
N LYS A 120 -4.49 -5.33 -26.45
CA LYS A 120 -5.03 -4.50 -27.54
C LYS A 120 -6.38 -3.86 -27.19
N TRP A 121 -7.31 -4.61 -26.59
CA TRP A 121 -8.62 -4.07 -26.18
C TRP A 121 -8.51 -2.96 -25.12
N PHE A 122 -7.46 -2.96 -24.28
CA PHE A 122 -7.20 -1.89 -23.32
C PHE A 122 -6.70 -0.64 -24.06
N SER A 123 -5.72 -0.82 -24.94
CA SER A 123 -5.16 0.23 -25.80
C SER A 123 -6.21 0.87 -26.70
N ASP A 124 -7.16 0.08 -27.22
CA ASP A 124 -8.23 0.58 -28.08
C ASP A 124 -9.35 1.25 -27.27
N MET A 125 -9.60 0.83 -26.02
CA MET A 125 -10.48 1.56 -25.09
C MET A 125 -9.88 2.92 -24.70
N LEU A 126 -8.57 3.04 -24.47
CA LEU A 126 -7.93 4.34 -24.20
C LEU A 126 -8.09 5.34 -25.35
N LYS A 127 -8.14 4.86 -26.59
CA LYS A 127 -8.29 5.69 -27.80
C LYS A 127 -9.74 6.06 -28.11
N ALA A 128 -10.71 5.40 -27.46
CA ALA A 128 -12.13 5.62 -27.68
C ALA A 128 -12.72 6.50 -26.58
N GLU A 129 -13.22 7.68 -26.93
CA GLU A 129 -14.06 8.49 -26.04
C GLU A 129 -15.48 7.88 -26.00
N ILE A 130 -15.67 6.82 -25.20
CA ILE A 130 -16.88 5.98 -25.25
C ILE A 130 -18.11 6.69 -24.63
N PRO A 131 -19.21 6.92 -25.41
CA PRO A 131 -20.52 7.26 -24.86
C PRO A 131 -21.22 6.01 -24.29
N LEU A 132 -22.02 6.19 -23.23
CA LEU A 132 -22.64 5.09 -22.49
C LEU A 132 -23.99 4.64 -23.07
N THR A 133 -24.15 3.33 -23.23
CA THR A 133 -25.44 2.63 -23.11
C THR A 133 -25.33 1.53 -22.05
N LEU A 134 -26.09 1.66 -20.96
CA LEU A 134 -26.05 0.72 -19.84
C LEU A 134 -26.95 -0.51 -20.11
N PRO A 135 -26.49 -1.75 -19.83
CA PRO A 135 -27.37 -2.92 -19.80
C PRO A 135 -28.26 -2.90 -18.55
N THR A 136 -29.54 -3.27 -18.70
CA THR A 136 -30.45 -3.52 -17.57
C THR A 136 -30.17 -4.87 -16.89
N PRO A 137 -30.46 -5.02 -15.58
CA PRO A 137 -30.12 -6.22 -14.83
C PRO A 137 -31.07 -7.41 -15.13
N PRO A 138 -30.58 -8.67 -15.08
CA PRO A 138 -31.39 -9.86 -15.32
C PRO A 138 -32.17 -10.35 -14.08
N THR A 139 -33.33 -10.94 -14.32
CA THR A 139 -34.24 -11.52 -13.31
C THR A 139 -33.81 -12.94 -12.89
N PRO A 140 -34.05 -13.40 -11.64
CA PRO A 140 -33.54 -14.70 -11.16
C PRO A 140 -34.27 -15.94 -11.72
N GLN A 141 -33.54 -17.06 -11.84
CA GLN A 141 -34.09 -18.41 -12.03
C GLN A 141 -33.36 -19.46 -11.15
N ALA A 142 -33.90 -20.67 -11.06
CA ALA A 142 -33.81 -21.54 -9.88
C ALA A 142 -32.85 -22.75 -9.97
N LEU A 143 -32.75 -23.47 -8.85
CA LEU A 143 -31.85 -24.58 -8.53
C LEU A 143 -32.17 -25.90 -9.27
N GLN A 144 -31.14 -26.73 -9.48
CA GLN A 144 -31.24 -28.19 -9.31
C GLN A 144 -29.88 -28.81 -8.88
N GLN A 145 -29.89 -30.08 -8.46
CA GLN A 145 -28.83 -30.74 -7.66
C GLN A 145 -28.23 -31.97 -8.36
N VAL A 146 -27.10 -32.51 -7.84
CA VAL A 146 -26.87 -33.92 -7.42
C VAL A 146 -25.38 -34.15 -7.02
N GLY A 147 -25.11 -35.09 -6.10
CA GLY A 147 -23.77 -35.60 -5.67
C GLY A 147 -23.90 -37.09 -5.29
N PRO A 148 -23.14 -37.72 -4.34
CA PRO A 148 -21.88 -37.39 -3.61
C PRO A 148 -20.75 -38.45 -3.91
N LYS A 149 -19.58 -38.63 -3.26
CA LYS A 149 -19.08 -38.63 -1.84
C LYS A 149 -17.54 -38.34 -1.80
N ALA A 150 -17.01 -37.56 -0.84
CA ALA A 150 -16.34 -37.93 0.46
C ALA A 150 -14.96 -38.64 0.33
N GLN A 151 -13.92 -38.42 1.16
CA GLN A 151 -13.85 -38.07 2.61
C GLN A 151 -12.84 -36.93 2.98
N ILE A 152 -12.53 -36.75 4.28
CA ILE A 152 -11.85 -35.60 4.94
C ILE A 152 -10.75 -36.10 5.94
N PRO A 153 -9.88 -35.24 6.54
CA PRO A 153 -10.18 -34.63 7.86
C PRO A 153 -9.74 -33.14 8.08
N THR A 154 -10.18 -32.57 9.22
CA THR A 154 -10.15 -31.16 9.74
C THR A 154 -8.95 -30.88 10.70
N PRO A 155 -8.82 -29.79 11.54
CA PRO A 155 -9.69 -28.64 12.00
C PRO A 155 -9.10 -27.18 11.74
N ILE A 156 -9.80 -26.01 11.77
CA ILE A 156 -10.69 -25.28 12.74
C ILE A 156 -9.91 -24.68 13.95
N PRO A 157 -9.88 -23.34 14.27
CA PRO A 157 -11.03 -22.45 14.62
C PRO A 157 -10.91 -20.92 14.22
N VAL A 158 -11.39 -19.97 15.07
CA VAL A 158 -11.42 -18.46 14.96
C VAL A 158 -11.17 -17.83 16.39
N PRO A 159 -11.55 -16.59 16.90
CA PRO A 159 -12.36 -15.41 16.41
C PRO A 159 -11.93 -13.93 16.78
N ILE A 160 -12.37 -12.94 15.96
CA ILE A 160 -13.06 -11.62 16.25
C ILE A 160 -12.64 -10.60 17.40
N GLN A 161 -12.40 -9.32 16.99
CA GLN A 161 -12.63 -7.98 17.63
C GLN A 161 -11.86 -7.42 18.87
N THR A 162 -12.18 -6.15 19.21
CA THR A 162 -11.52 -5.10 20.02
C THR A 162 -12.56 -4.34 20.89
N PRO A 163 -12.25 -3.24 21.64
CA PRO A 163 -11.15 -2.97 22.60
C PRO A 163 -11.66 -2.40 23.97
N GLN A 164 -10.77 -2.20 24.95
CA GLN A 164 -10.99 -1.22 26.05
C GLN A 164 -9.68 -0.61 26.58
N GLN A 165 -9.76 0.38 27.47
CA GLN A 165 -8.76 1.46 27.63
C GLN A 165 -7.71 1.26 28.75
N LEU A 166 -6.59 2.00 28.57
CA LEU A 166 -5.64 2.62 29.53
C LEU A 166 -5.88 2.36 31.05
N LYS A 167 -4.84 2.28 31.91
CA LYS A 167 -3.67 3.20 32.01
C LYS A 167 -2.63 2.65 33.02
N ALA A 168 -1.33 2.70 32.73
CA ALA A 168 -0.27 2.47 33.74
C ALA A 168 1.09 3.11 33.39
N GLU A 169 1.88 3.30 34.44
CA GLU A 169 3.19 3.95 34.60
C GLU A 169 4.24 3.79 33.47
N GLN A 170 4.85 4.90 33.04
CA GLN A 170 6.06 4.90 32.20
C GLN A 170 7.32 4.67 33.03
N LYS A 171 7.68 3.40 33.25
CA LYS A 171 9.05 3.02 33.60
C LYS A 171 9.92 3.19 32.35
N LEU A 172 11.03 3.93 32.44
CA LEU A 172 11.90 4.17 31.27
C LEU A 172 12.44 2.83 30.75
N VAL A 173 12.04 2.45 29.54
CA VAL A 173 12.46 1.18 28.92
C VAL A 173 13.75 1.43 28.16
N GLU A 174 14.84 0.81 28.61
CA GLU A 174 16.07 0.76 27.83
C GLU A 174 15.90 -0.16 26.62
N TYR A 175 16.40 0.30 25.46
CA TYR A 175 16.36 -0.43 24.19
C TYR A 175 17.77 -0.55 23.61
N THR A 176 18.14 -1.75 23.20
CA THR A 176 19.42 -2.04 22.54
C THR A 176 19.34 -1.63 21.08
N VAL A 177 20.35 -0.90 20.58
CA VAL A 177 20.47 -0.56 19.16
C VAL A 177 21.29 -1.65 18.45
N THR A 178 20.87 -2.10 17.26
CA THR A 178 21.69 -2.99 16.43
C THR A 178 22.70 -2.21 15.61
N GLU A 179 23.86 -2.79 15.28
CA GLU A 179 24.79 -2.19 14.32
C GLU A 179 24.54 -2.62 12.87
N SER A 180 23.82 -3.72 12.65
CA SER A 180 23.37 -4.12 11.32
C SER A 180 22.04 -3.46 10.94
N CYS A 181 21.80 -3.39 9.63
CA CYS A 181 20.46 -3.27 9.07
C CYS A 181 19.57 -4.44 9.53
N GLU A 182 18.25 -4.29 9.38
CA GLU A 182 17.32 -5.41 9.54
C GLU A 182 17.27 -6.24 8.24
N ASN A 183 16.88 -7.51 8.35
CA ASN A 183 16.65 -8.33 7.16
C ASN A 183 15.46 -7.76 6.36
N PRO A 184 15.60 -7.44 5.06
CA PRO A 184 14.54 -6.81 4.26
C PRO A 184 13.30 -7.68 4.12
N TYR A 185 13.43 -9.01 4.13
CA TYR A 185 12.28 -9.93 4.14
C TYR A 185 11.53 -9.89 5.49
N LYS A 186 12.24 -9.65 6.61
CA LYS A 186 11.62 -9.46 7.93
C LYS A 186 10.93 -8.10 8.00
N LEU A 187 11.56 -7.02 7.51
CA LEU A 187 10.90 -5.71 7.36
C LEU A 187 9.63 -5.82 6.52
N TYR A 188 9.70 -6.45 5.34
CA TYR A 188 8.55 -6.64 4.46
C TYR A 188 7.43 -7.47 5.13
N ALA A 189 7.78 -8.57 5.81
CA ALA A 189 6.82 -9.39 6.54
C ALA A 189 6.13 -8.60 7.68
N ILE A 190 6.87 -7.74 8.39
CA ILE A 190 6.33 -6.86 9.43
C ILE A 190 5.42 -5.79 8.83
N ILE A 191 5.89 -5.05 7.82
CA ILE A 191 5.15 -3.98 7.15
C ILE A 191 3.84 -4.52 6.54
N LYS A 192 3.88 -5.72 5.94
CA LYS A 192 2.69 -6.38 5.39
C LYS A 192 1.59 -6.66 6.43
N VAL A 193 1.92 -6.83 7.72
CA VAL A 193 0.93 -7.00 8.80
C VAL A 193 0.76 -5.76 9.68
N ALA A 194 1.50 -4.69 9.42
CA ALA A 194 1.51 -3.48 10.23
C ALA A 194 0.48 -2.44 9.77
N ASN A 195 -0.17 -1.79 10.74
CA ASN A 195 -1.19 -0.76 10.51
C ASN A 195 -0.63 0.59 10.93
N ILE A 196 -0.92 1.67 10.20
CA ILE A 196 -0.50 3.02 10.60
C ILE A 196 -1.20 3.39 11.92
N ALA A 197 -0.40 3.66 12.95
CA ALA A 197 -0.85 4.13 14.26
C ALA A 197 -0.92 5.67 14.32
N THR A 198 0.02 6.36 13.68
CA THR A 198 0.00 7.83 13.57
C THR A 198 0.87 8.32 12.40
N GLN A 199 0.67 9.57 11.99
CA GLN A 199 1.52 10.29 11.03
C GLN A 199 1.79 11.70 11.57
N LEU A 200 3.00 12.22 11.36
CA LEU A 200 3.41 13.57 11.76
C LEU A 200 4.02 14.27 10.54
N SER A 201 3.64 15.53 10.29
CA SER A 201 4.16 16.32 9.16
C SER A 201 5.66 16.57 9.29
N SER A 202 6.10 17.01 10.47
CA SER A 202 7.50 17.05 10.89
C SER A 202 7.60 17.00 12.43
N ALA A 203 8.70 16.45 12.94
CA ALA A 203 9.05 16.39 14.35
C ALA A 203 10.55 16.06 14.52
N SER A 204 11.09 16.28 15.71
CA SER A 204 12.38 15.73 16.14
C SER A 204 12.31 14.21 16.36
N TYR A 205 13.46 13.53 16.42
CA TYR A 205 13.48 12.10 16.79
C TYR A 205 12.90 11.85 18.18
N ASP A 206 13.15 12.73 19.16
CA ASP A 206 12.70 12.51 20.53
C ASP A 206 11.17 12.57 20.65
N GLU A 207 10.52 13.52 19.97
CA GLU A 207 9.05 13.57 19.85
C GLU A 207 8.48 12.32 19.15
N VAL A 208 9.16 11.83 18.10
CA VAL A 208 8.80 10.56 17.43
C VAL A 208 8.95 9.39 18.39
N PHE A 209 10.01 9.36 19.20
CA PHE A 209 10.25 8.31 20.20
C PHE A 209 9.24 8.34 21.33
N GLU A 210 8.82 9.51 21.81
CA GLU A 210 7.68 9.64 22.73
C GLU A 210 6.39 9.06 22.14
N LYS A 211 6.11 9.29 20.84
CA LYS A 211 4.96 8.64 20.18
C LYS A 211 5.14 7.13 20.09
N ILE A 212 6.32 6.61 19.74
CA ILE A 212 6.59 5.16 19.76
C ILE A 212 6.33 4.59 21.16
N MET A 213 6.79 5.26 22.23
CA MET A 213 6.57 4.81 23.62
C MET A 213 5.10 4.85 24.03
N SER A 214 4.39 5.93 23.70
CA SER A 214 2.95 6.08 23.97
C SER A 214 2.10 5.05 23.23
N ILE A 215 2.43 4.75 21.98
CA ILE A 215 1.81 3.68 21.19
C ILE A 215 2.17 2.31 21.78
N THR A 216 3.41 2.10 22.23
CA THR A 216 3.84 0.82 22.80
C THR A 216 3.09 0.50 24.10
N SER A 217 2.92 1.48 24.99
CA SER A 217 2.20 1.30 26.26
C SER A 217 0.68 1.18 26.13
N THR A 218 0.08 1.62 25.02
CA THR A 218 -1.38 1.61 24.80
C THR A 218 -1.87 0.52 23.85
N ALA A 219 -1.11 0.22 22.79
CA ALA A 219 -1.49 -0.80 21.81
C ALA A 219 -0.84 -2.17 22.06
N ASN A 220 0.23 -2.24 22.87
CA ASN A 220 1.10 -3.40 23.07
C ASN A 220 1.44 -4.15 21.75
N PRO A 221 2.11 -3.49 20.80
CA PRO A 221 2.47 -4.08 19.52
C PRO A 221 3.71 -4.98 19.66
N ARG A 222 3.82 -5.99 18.79
CA ARG A 222 5.03 -6.83 18.65
C ARG A 222 6.14 -6.07 17.92
N TYR A 223 5.80 -5.21 16.97
CA TYR A 223 6.76 -4.32 16.31
C TYR A 223 6.17 -2.92 16.11
N VAL A 224 7.02 -1.89 16.23
CA VAL A 224 6.72 -0.53 15.75
C VAL A 224 7.70 -0.20 14.63
N TYR A 225 7.20 0.08 13.43
CA TYR A 225 8.01 0.50 12.28
C TYR A 225 7.77 1.99 12.01
N VAL A 226 8.80 2.72 11.65
CA VAL A 226 8.74 4.14 11.30
C VAL A 226 9.44 4.37 9.97
N SER A 227 8.88 5.24 9.14
CA SER A 227 9.59 5.86 8.01
C SER A 227 9.47 7.37 8.10
N ALA A 228 10.51 8.08 7.68
CA ALA A 228 10.50 9.53 7.53
C ALA A 228 11.41 9.98 6.37
N THR A 229 11.22 11.20 5.92
CA THR A 229 12.14 11.92 5.03
C THR A 229 13.12 12.74 5.87
N LEU A 230 14.41 12.61 5.56
CA LEU A 230 15.48 13.49 6.01
C LEU A 230 15.82 14.50 4.89
N PRO A 231 16.42 15.67 5.20
CA PRO A 231 16.78 16.68 4.18
C PRO A 231 17.68 16.20 3.04
N GLY A 232 18.33 15.03 3.19
CA GLY A 232 19.17 14.40 2.18
C GLY A 232 18.98 12.89 2.08
N GLY A 233 17.76 12.36 2.33
CA GLY A 233 17.50 10.92 2.24
C GLY A 233 16.16 10.47 2.85
N SER A 234 16.02 9.16 3.06
CA SER A 234 14.95 8.56 3.86
C SER A 234 15.51 7.88 5.11
N ALA A 235 14.72 7.84 6.18
CA ALA A 235 15.02 7.15 7.42
C ALA A 235 13.98 6.07 7.68
N ARG A 236 14.42 4.91 8.16
CA ARG A 236 13.59 3.78 8.59
C ARG A 236 14.03 3.38 10.01
N ILE A 237 13.07 3.09 10.88
CA ILE A 237 13.35 2.68 12.26
C ILE A 237 12.42 1.51 12.60
N LEU A 238 12.97 0.40 13.09
CA LEU A 238 12.17 -0.73 13.57
C LEU A 238 12.44 -0.95 15.06
N LEU A 239 11.38 -0.94 15.87
CA LEU A 239 11.39 -1.44 17.23
C LEU A 239 10.81 -2.85 17.28
N ASP A 240 11.64 -3.84 17.63
CA ASP A 240 11.23 -5.15 18.12
C ASP A 240 10.95 -5.02 19.63
N THR A 241 9.68 -4.97 20.03
CA THR A 241 9.30 -4.67 21.42
C THR A 241 9.63 -5.79 22.40
N SER A 242 9.43 -7.06 22.01
CA SER A 242 9.68 -8.20 22.90
C SER A 242 11.17 -8.45 23.15
N LYS A 243 12.05 -8.07 22.20
CA LYS A 243 13.51 -8.08 22.38
C LYS A 243 14.06 -6.73 22.87
N LYS A 244 13.21 -5.70 22.99
CA LYS A 244 13.60 -4.30 23.22
C LYS A 244 14.74 -3.85 22.30
N THR A 245 14.64 -4.17 21.01
CA THR A 245 15.72 -3.94 20.04
C THR A 245 15.30 -2.90 18.99
N LEU A 246 16.11 -1.86 18.82
CA LEU A 246 15.95 -0.81 17.80
C LEU A 246 16.93 -1.04 16.65
N TYR A 247 16.38 -1.07 15.44
CA TYR A 247 17.13 -1.04 14.18
C TYR A 247 16.95 0.34 13.57
N PHE A 248 18.03 0.95 13.10
CA PHE A 248 18.01 2.21 12.35
C PHE A 248 18.62 1.97 10.97
N GLU A 249 17.98 2.52 9.95
CA GLU A 249 18.46 2.50 8.57
C GLU A 249 18.23 3.90 7.97
N VAL A 250 19.20 4.43 7.24
CA VAL A 250 19.09 5.68 6.50
C VAL A 250 19.64 5.46 5.10
N GLU A 251 18.85 5.81 4.10
CA GLU A 251 19.22 5.75 2.68
C GLU A 251 19.39 7.18 2.19
N ASP A 252 20.59 7.57 1.78
CA ASP A 252 20.87 8.95 1.36
C ASP A 252 20.31 9.29 -0.03
N SER A 253 20.47 10.54 -0.46
CA SER A 253 20.02 11.02 -1.77
C SER A 253 20.75 10.41 -2.98
N LYS A 254 21.72 9.52 -2.77
CA LYS A 254 22.42 8.72 -3.78
C LYS A 254 22.05 7.23 -3.72
N GLY A 255 21.27 6.81 -2.73
CA GLY A 255 20.94 5.41 -2.45
C GLY A 255 21.96 4.67 -1.58
N GLU A 256 22.88 5.37 -0.90
CA GLU A 256 23.81 4.73 0.04
C GLU A 256 23.09 4.39 1.35
N LEU A 257 23.13 3.11 1.74
CA LEU A 257 22.40 2.59 2.91
C LEU A 257 23.31 2.53 4.15
N PHE A 258 23.08 3.46 5.07
CA PHE A 258 23.67 3.49 6.40
C PHE A 258 22.76 2.76 7.39
N CYS A 259 23.35 2.07 8.37
CA CYS A 259 22.59 1.33 9.38
C CYS A 259 23.14 1.55 10.80
N GLY A 260 22.37 1.10 11.78
CA GLY A 260 22.76 1.03 13.20
C GLY A 260 23.11 2.35 13.85
N SER A 261 24.19 2.40 14.63
CA SER A 261 24.60 3.63 15.33
C SER A 261 24.96 4.78 14.36
N SER A 262 25.38 4.48 13.13
CA SER A 262 25.58 5.51 12.10
C SER A 262 24.26 6.13 11.68
N ALA A 263 23.29 5.30 11.27
CA ALA A 263 21.94 5.76 10.88
C ALA A 263 21.22 6.48 12.04
N LYS A 264 21.32 5.98 13.27
CA LYS A 264 20.80 6.64 14.48
C LYS A 264 21.38 8.05 14.64
N ASN A 265 22.69 8.21 14.45
CA ASN A 265 23.35 9.52 14.55
C ASN A 265 22.98 10.48 13.41
N MET A 266 22.52 9.99 12.26
CA MET A 266 21.94 10.82 11.19
C MET A 266 20.51 11.24 11.54
N VAL A 267 19.69 10.31 12.03
CA VAL A 267 18.31 10.54 12.49
C VAL A 267 18.24 11.54 13.65
N LEU A 268 19.12 11.43 14.65
CA LEU A 268 19.16 12.34 15.80
C LEU A 268 19.57 13.79 15.46
N LYS A 269 20.24 14.01 14.32
CA LYS A 269 20.72 15.34 13.90
C LYS A 269 19.76 16.08 12.97
N GLY A 270 18.70 15.40 12.50
CA GLY A 270 17.75 15.96 11.53
C GLY A 270 16.37 16.20 12.13
N MET A 271 15.70 17.25 11.67
CA MET A 271 14.24 17.27 11.71
C MET A 271 13.72 16.21 10.73
N LEU A 272 12.90 15.30 11.23
CA LEU A 272 12.23 14.29 10.44
C LEU A 272 10.98 14.91 9.83
N SER A 273 10.62 14.51 8.61
CA SER A 273 9.42 14.97 7.90
C SER A 273 8.69 13.80 7.24
N ASN A 274 7.41 13.98 6.87
CA ASN A 274 6.56 12.91 6.32
C ASN A 274 6.54 11.63 7.18
N ILE A 275 6.59 11.80 8.51
CA ILE A 275 6.81 10.70 9.45
C ILE A 275 5.55 9.84 9.50
N ARG A 276 5.73 8.53 9.35
CA ARG A 276 4.67 7.52 9.49
C ARG A 276 5.11 6.49 10.50
N ILE A 277 4.25 6.18 11.47
CA ILE A 277 4.49 5.16 12.50
C ILE A 277 3.45 4.07 12.31
N TRP A 278 3.91 2.85 11.99
CA TRP A 278 3.12 1.63 11.87
C TRP A 278 3.32 0.71 13.07
N ILE A 279 2.32 -0.12 13.36
CA ILE A 279 2.39 -1.19 14.36
C ILE A 279 1.93 -2.54 13.83
N ALA A 280 2.72 -3.57 14.09
CA ALA A 280 2.33 -4.98 13.96
C ALA A 280 2.12 -5.59 15.35
N LYS A 281 1.17 -6.51 15.48
CA LYS A 281 0.95 -7.33 16.68
C LYS A 281 1.43 -8.76 16.46
#